data_AF-A0A9P6JJD0-F1
#
_entry.id   AF-A0A9P6JJD0-F1
#
_cell.length_a   1.000
_cell.length_b   1.000
_cell.length_c   1.000
_cell.angle_alpha   90.00
_cell.angle_beta   90.00
_cell.angle_gamma   90.00
#
_symmetry.space_group_name_H-M   'P 1'
#
loop_
_entity.id
_entity.type
_entity.pdbx_description
1 polymer ?
#
loop_
_entity_poly.entity_id
_entity_poly.type
_entity_poly.pdbx_seq_one_letter_code
_entity_poly.pdbx_strand_id
1 'polypeptide(L)' 'MVNPGIFIGSRKTFLAAQSPLYAEAVAQDKISEYLGDVQHRYFKHYPIDIPLDQEPSAEWLESVDNNAADTE' A
#
# COMPACT_ATOMS: atom_id res chain seq x y z
N MET A 1 -16.16 19.14 -10.81
CA MET A 1 -15.93 17.77 -10.31
C MET A 1 -14.45 17.67 -9.99
N VAL A 2 -14.08 17.59 -8.72
CA VAL A 2 -12.67 17.47 -8.31
C VAL A 2 -12.16 16.13 -8.83
N ASN A 3 -10.95 16.09 -9.39
CA ASN A 3 -10.33 14.87 -9.89
C ASN A 3 -10.40 13.78 -8.80
N PRO A 4 -11.10 12.65 -9.02
CA PRO A 4 -11.28 11.62 -8.00
C PRO A 4 -9.98 10.90 -7.63
N GLY A 5 -8.90 11.12 -8.39
CA GLY A 5 -7.62 10.45 -8.22
C GLY A 5 -7.60 9.06 -8.88
N ILE A 6 -6.40 8.49 -9.03
CA ILE A 6 -6.19 7.18 -9.64
C ILE A 6 -6.37 6.01 -8.65
N PHE A 7 -6.28 6.29 -7.34
CA PHE A 7 -6.45 5.27 -6.30
C PHE A 7 -7.91 5.24 -5.85
N ILE A 8 -8.56 4.11 -6.10
CA ILE A 8 -9.93 3.82 -5.69
C ILE A 8 -9.95 2.56 -4.81
N GLY A 9 -11.13 2.17 -4.32
CA GLY A 9 -11.33 0.88 -3.65
C GLY A 9 -10.34 0.58 -2.52
N SER A 10 -9.74 -0.61 -2.58
CA SER A 10 -8.86 -1.11 -1.53
C SER A 10 -7.51 -0.39 -1.51
N ARG A 11 -6.94 -0.02 -2.67
CA ARG A 11 -5.70 0.78 -2.75
C ARG A 11 -5.82 2.10 -2.01
N LYS A 12 -6.94 2.80 -2.18
CA LYS A 12 -7.21 4.05 -1.47
C LYS A 12 -7.30 3.82 0.04
N THR A 13 -8.01 2.77 0.47
CA THR A 13 -8.16 2.41 1.88
C THR A 13 -6.81 2.09 2.51
N PHE A 14 -5.96 1.32 1.82
CA PHE A 14 -4.60 1.00 2.28
C PHE A 14 -3.75 2.25 2.50
N LEU A 15 -3.70 3.14 1.50
CA LEU A 15 -2.91 4.38 1.57
C LEU A 15 -3.45 5.36 2.62
N ALA A 16 -4.78 5.45 2.77
CA ALA A 16 -5.40 6.29 3.79
C ALA A 16 -5.03 5.81 5.21
N ALA A 17 -4.96 4.50 5.43
CA ALA A 17 -4.55 3.92 6.72
C ALA A 17 -3.06 4.21 7.05
N GLN A 18 -2.23 4.50 6.05
CA GLN A 18 -0.81 4.85 6.24
C GLN A 18 -0.60 6.32 6.65
N SER A 19 -1.59 7.21 6.48
CA SER A 19 -1.46 8.64 6.77
C SER A 19 -1.09 8.96 8.23
N PRO A 20 -1.76 8.41 9.27
CA PRO A 20 -1.38 8.70 10.67
C PRO A 20 0.02 8.19 11.01
N LEU A 21 0.38 6.99 10.53
CA LEU A 21 1.70 6.39 10.74
C LEU A 21 2.81 7.16 10.03
N TYR A 22 2.52 7.74 8.87
CA TYR A 22 3.45 8.66 8.19
C TYR A 22 3.75 9.89 9.06
N ALA A 23 2.73 10.47 9.68
CA ALA A 23 2.91 11.62 10.57
C ALA A 23 3.81 11.27 11.78
N GLU A 24 3.67 10.07 12.33
CA GLU A 24 4.55 9.56 13.38
C GLU A 24 5.99 9.35 12.90
N ALA A 25 6.17 8.81 11.69
CA ALA A 25 7.48 8.63 11.09
C ALA A 25 8.19 9.98 10.84
N VAL A 26 7.45 11.02 10.44
CA VAL A 26 7.96 12.39 10.33
C VAL A 26 8.42 12.90 11.70
N ALA A 27 7.62 12.72 12.75
CA ALA A 27 7.99 13.15 14.10
C ALA A 27 9.24 12.43 14.66
N GLN A 28 9.53 11.22 14.16
CA GLN A 28 10.68 10.40 14.57
C GLN A 28 11.89 10.49 13.64
N ASP A 29 11.82 11.29 12.55
CA ASP A 29 12.83 11.36 11.49
C ASP A 29 13.12 9.99 10.81
N LYS A 30 12.10 9.12 10.71
CA LYS A 30 12.17 7.76 10.14
C LYS A 30 11.40 7.62 8.84
N ILE A 31 11.28 8.70 8.09
CA ILE A 31 10.41 8.76 6.90
C ILE A 31 10.85 7.74 5.85
N SER A 32 12.15 7.60 5.59
CA SER A 32 12.69 6.68 4.58
C SER A 32 12.39 5.22 4.89
N GLU A 33 12.63 4.79 6.13
CA GLU A 33 12.34 3.43 6.61
C GLU A 33 10.85 3.12 6.46
N TYR A 34 10.00 4.04 6.91
CA TYR A 34 8.56 3.89 6.83
C TYR A 34 8.06 3.83 5.37
N LEU A 35 8.55 4.72 4.51
CA LEU A 35 8.17 4.71 3.09
C LEU A 35 8.65 3.45 2.36
N GLY A 36 9.80 2.88 2.75
CA GLY A 36 10.28 1.60 2.24
C GLY A 36 9.34 0.46 2.59
N ASP A 37 8.97 0.36 3.87
CA ASP A 37 8.02 -0.65 4.36
C ASP A 37 6.63 -0.52 3.68
N VAL A 38 6.12 0.71 3.57
CA VAL A 38 4.83 0.95 2.89
C VAL A 38 4.89 0.53 1.42
N GLN A 39 5.96 0.87 0.69
CA GLN A 39 6.12 0.46 -0.70
C GLN A 39 6.19 -1.07 -0.83
N HIS A 40 6.95 -1.72 0.04
CA HIS A 40 7.10 -3.17 0.04
C HIS A 40 5.74 -3.87 0.26
N ARG A 41 5.02 -3.48 1.31
CA ARG A 41 3.68 -4.00 1.59
C ARG A 41 2.70 -3.66 0.47
N TYR A 42 2.78 -2.47 -0.11
CA TYR A 42 1.91 -2.07 -1.22
C TYR A 42 2.07 -2.99 -2.43
N PHE A 43 3.29 -3.25 -2.89
CA PHE A 43 3.51 -4.10 -4.06
C PHE A 43 3.20 -5.58 -3.83
N LYS A 44 3.25 -6.06 -2.57
CA LYS A 44 2.75 -7.40 -2.22
C LYS A 44 1.24 -7.52 -2.39
N HIS A 45 0.48 -6.51 -1.95
CA HIS A 45 -0.98 -6.52 -2.06
C HIS A 45 -1.46 -6.18 -3.47
N TYR A 46 -0.73 -5.30 -4.16
CA TYR A 46 -1.09 -4.74 -5.46
C TYR A 46 0.03 -4.98 -6.47
N PRO A 47 0.12 -6.21 -7.02
CA PRO A 47 1.12 -6.54 -8.04
C PRO A 47 1.07 -5.57 -9.22
N ILE A 48 2.24 -5.20 -9.74
CA ILE A 48 2.39 -4.28 -10.87
C ILE A 48 1.81 -4.82 -12.19
N ASP A 49 1.63 -6.14 -12.26
CA ASP A 49 1.02 -6.83 -13.40
C ASP A 49 -0.50 -6.60 -13.49
N ILE A 50 -1.12 -6.14 -12.39
CA ILE A 50 -2.54 -5.79 -12.36
C ILE A 50 -2.69 -4.31 -12.72
N PRO A 51 -3.45 -3.98 -13.78
CA PRO A 51 -3.75 -2.59 -14.14
C PRO A 51 -4.30 -1.77 -12.96
N LEU A 52 -3.97 -0.47 -12.92
CA LEU A 52 -4.40 0.44 -11.85
C LEU A 52 -5.92 0.61 -11.75
N ASP A 53 -6.66 0.34 -12.83
CA ASP A 53 -8.12 0.37 -12.88
C ASP A 53 -8.77 -0.94 -12.39
N GLN A 54 -7.98 -1.97 -12.09
CA GLN A 54 -8.43 -3.27 -11.58
C GLN A 54 -7.96 -3.49 -10.15
N GLU A 55 -8.88 -3.73 -9.23
CA GLU A 55 -8.57 -4.06 -7.85
C GLU A 55 -8.41 -5.58 -7.68
N PRO A 56 -7.42 -6.04 -6.90
CA PRO A 56 -7.36 -7.44 -6.51
C PRO A 56 -8.60 -7.81 -5.67
N SER A 57 -8.94 -9.10 -5.67
CA SER A 57 -10.06 -9.60 -4.87
C SER A 57 -9.78 -9.50 -3.36
N ALA A 58 -10.83 -9.50 -2.56
CA ALA A 58 -10.69 -9.55 -1.10
C ALA A 58 -9.93 -10.81 -0.65
N GLU A 59 -10.23 -11.96 -1.27
CA GLU A 59 -9.55 -13.24 -0.99
C GLU A 59 -8.04 -13.17 -1.25
N TRP A 60 -7.62 -12.46 -2.32
CA TRP A 60 -6.20 -12.21 -2.57
C TRP A 60 -5.59 -11.36 -1.45
N LEU A 61 -6.22 -10.23 -1.11
CA LEU A 61 -5.71 -9.31 -0.09
C LEU A 61 -5.57 -9.98 1.28
N GLU A 62 -6.49 -10.88 1.65
CA GLU A 62 -6.42 -11.65 2.89
C GLU A 62 -5.33 -12.74 2.87
N SER A 63 -4.94 -13.21 1.68
CA SER A 63 -3.89 -14.23 1.51
C SER A 63 -2.46 -13.67 1.55
N VAL A 64 -2.30 -12.35 1.44
CA VAL A 64 -0.99 -11.70 1.35
C VAL A 64 -0.31 -11.66 2.72
N ASP A 65 0.84 -12.32 2.84
CA ASP A 65 1.71 -12.22 4.01
C ASP A 65 2.78 -11.12 3.85
N ASN A 66 2.61 -10.05 4.61
CA ASN A 66 3.56 -8.94 4.64
C ASN A 66 4.94 -9.33 5.18
N ASN A 67 5.03 -10.36 6.02
CA ASN A 67 6.27 -10.78 6.68
C ASN A 67 7.02 -11.87 5.92
N ALA A 68 6.40 -12.49 4.91
CA ALA A 68 7.07 -13.48 4.08
C ALA A 68 8.29 -12.86 3.38
N ALA A 69 9.38 -13.62 3.25
CA ALA A 69 10.52 -13.20 2.45
C ALA A 69 10.09 -13.05 0.98
N ASP A 70 10.66 -12.07 0.27
CA ASP A 70 10.46 -11.96 -1.16
C ASP A 70 11.13 -13.14 -1.87
N THR A 71 10.47 -13.63 -2.92
CA THR A 71 11.01 -14.70 -3.76
C THR A 71 12.02 -14.08 -4.73
N GLU A 72 13.26 -14.60 -4.77
CA GLU A 72 14.30 -14.21 -5.75
C GLU A 72 13.99 -14.68 -7.17
#